data_AF-A0A9X3E7P6-F1
#
_entry.id   AF-A0A9X3E7P6-F1
#
_cell.length_a   1.000
_cell.length_b   1.000
_cell.length_c   1.000
_cell.angle_alpha   90.00
_cell.angle_beta   90.00
_cell.angle_gamma   90.00
#
_symmetry.space_group_name_H-M   'P 1'
#
loop_
_entity.id
_entity.type
_entity.pdbx_description
1 polymer ?
#
loop_
_entity_poly.entity_id
_entity_poly.type
_entity_poly.pdbx_seq_one_letter_code
_entity_poly.pdbx_strand_id
1 'polypeptide(L)' 'MEVYYQLIRNSGHTVRYASTDKQVVLTHVYPIYLQIYGANRSTDYILKDTFAFLTTQYGNNIKLVNVDQLEKK' A
#
# COMPACT_ATOMS: atom_id res chain seq x y z
N MET A 1 7.99 -10.43 -7.02
CA MET A 1 6.98 -9.57 -7.66
C MET A 1 6.91 -8.25 -6.92
N GLU A 2 6.85 -7.12 -7.61
CA GLU A 2 6.70 -5.82 -6.95
C GLU A 2 5.22 -5.50 -6.76
N VAL A 3 4.88 -5.00 -5.57
CA VAL A 3 3.56 -4.44 -5.28
C VAL A 3 3.79 -3.01 -4.82
N TYR A 4 3.28 -2.08 -5.60
CA TYR A 4 3.36 -0.66 -5.31
C TYR A 4 2.34 -0.31 -4.23
N TYR A 5 2.68 0.63 -3.37
CA TYR A 5 1.74 1.16 -2.39
C TYR A 5 1.94 2.65 -2.14
N GLN A 6 0.88 3.29 -1.68
CA GLN A 6 0.87 4.66 -1.19
C GLN A 6 0.11 4.74 0.14
N LEU A 7 0.60 5.54 1.08
CA LEU A 7 -0.06 5.80 2.36
C LEU A 7 -0.45 7.27 2.45
N ILE A 8 -1.75 7.55 2.41
CA ILE A 8 -2.28 8.89 2.61
C ILE A 8 -2.73 9.05 4.06
N ARG A 9 -2.08 9.95 4.79
CA ARG A 9 -2.37 10.22 6.21
C ARG A 9 -3.29 11.45 6.33
N ASN A 10 -4.46 11.23 6.93
CA ASN A 10 -5.43 12.28 7.27
C ASN A 10 -5.57 12.38 8.79
N SER A 11 -6.22 13.43 9.29
CA SER A 11 -6.35 13.76 10.73
C SER A 11 -6.98 12.66 11.61
N GLY A 12 -7.67 11.67 11.04
CA GLY A 12 -8.31 10.58 11.78
C GLY A 12 -8.02 9.16 11.27
N HIS A 13 -7.31 9.02 10.15
CA HIS A 13 -7.09 7.71 9.54
C HIS A 13 -5.94 7.74 8.53
N THR A 14 -5.41 6.56 8.21
CA THR A 14 -4.49 6.35 7.08
C THR A 14 -5.15 5.49 6.04
N VAL A 15 -5.19 5.95 4.79
CA VAL A 15 -5.63 5.15 3.64
C VAL A 15 -4.40 4.53 2.99
N ARG A 16 -4.46 3.21 2.77
CA ARG A 16 -3.48 2.47 1.99
C ARG A 16 -4.08 2.10 0.65
N TYR A 17 -3.36 2.45 -0.40
CA TYR A 17 -3.55 1.95 -1.76
C TYR A 17 -2.44 0.96 -2.08
N ALA A 18 -2.74 -0.18 -2.70
CA ALA A 18 -1.72 -1.06 -3.28
C ALA A 18 -2.20 -1.80 -4.52
N SER A 19 -1.30 -2.00 -5.47
CA SER A 19 -1.52 -2.77 -6.69
C SER A 19 -0.18 -3.24 -7.27
N THR A 20 -0.20 -4.29 -8.09
CA THR A 20 0.95 -4.70 -8.89
C THR A 20 1.26 -3.72 -10.03
N ASP A 21 0.32 -2.82 -10.34
CA ASP A 21 0.50 -1.73 -11.31
C ASP A 21 0.71 -0.39 -10.57
N LYS A 22 1.85 0.25 -10.86
CA LYS A 22 2.22 1.56 -10.30
C LYS A 22 1.21 2.65 -10.67
N GLN A 23 0.76 2.68 -11.93
CA GLN A 23 -0.16 3.73 -12.40
C GLN A 23 -1.48 3.64 -11.66
N VAL A 24 -1.96 2.42 -11.41
CA VAL A 24 -3.18 2.19 -10.65
C VAL A 24 -3.09 2.78 -9.22
N VAL A 25 -1.94 2.64 -8.56
CA VAL A 25 -1.70 3.23 -7.23
C VAL A 25 -1.61 4.75 -7.30
N LEU A 26 -1.01 5.32 -8.35
CA LEU A 26 -0.89 6.77 -8.52
C LEU A 26 -2.23 7.45 -8.83
N THR A 27 -3.10 6.80 -9.60
CA THR A 27 -4.41 7.34 -10.02
C THR A 27 -5.57 6.88 -9.16
N HIS A 28 -5.33 6.01 -8.17
CA HIS A 28 -6.33 5.43 -7.26
C HIS A 28 -7.52 4.74 -8.00
N VAL A 29 -7.27 4.09 -9.14
CA VAL A 29 -8.31 3.43 -9.96
C VAL A 29 -8.36 1.91 -9.72
N TYR A 30 -9.33 1.20 -10.29
CA TYR A 30 -9.42 -0.27 -10.20
C TYR A 30 -8.46 -0.94 -11.21
N PRO A 31 -7.85 -2.12 -10.90
CA PRO A 31 -7.95 -2.91 -9.66
C PRO A 31 -6.95 -2.52 -8.57
N ILE A 32 -7.48 -2.15 -7.40
CA ILE A 32 -6.69 -1.65 -6.26
C ILE A 32 -7.12 -2.30 -4.95
N TYR A 33 -6.14 -2.68 -4.14
CA TYR A 33 -6.39 -3.09 -2.76
C TYR A 33 -6.37 -1.86 -1.86
N LEU A 34 -7.56 -1.41 -1.49
CA LEU A 34 -7.76 -0.32 -0.55
C LEU A 34 -7.95 -0.86 0.87
N GLN A 35 -7.29 -0.24 1.84
CA GLN A 35 -7.53 -0.49 3.27
C GLN A 35 -7.47 0.82 4.05
N ILE A 36 -8.38 1.00 5.01
CA ILE A 36 -8.43 2.16 5.89
C ILE A 36 -8.03 1.72 7.30
N TYR A 37 -7.08 2.43 7.89
CA TYR A 37 -6.59 2.20 9.25
C TYR A 37 -6.93 3.40 10.13
N GLY A 38 -7.28 3.16 11.40
CA GLY A 38 -7.51 4.24 12.36
C GLY A 38 -6.25 5.06 12.66
N ALA A 39 -6.43 6.28 13.19
CA ALA A 39 -5.39 7.31 13.38
C ALA A 39 -4.09 6.82 14.06
N ASN A 40 -4.20 5.90 15.03
CA ASN A 40 -3.08 5.50 15.90
C ASN A 40 -2.25 4.33 15.36
N ARG A 41 -2.46 3.88 14.11
CA ARG A 41 -1.68 2.77 13.54
C ARG A 41 -0.35 3.28 13.00
N SER A 42 0.75 2.65 13.44
CA SER A 42 2.09 2.96 12.93
C SER A 42 2.25 2.49 11.49
N THR A 43 3.17 3.13 10.75
CA THR A 43 3.51 2.68 9.38
C THR A 43 3.94 1.21 9.38
N ASP A 44 4.78 0.79 10.32
CA ASP A 44 5.26 -0.60 10.41
C ASP A 44 4.12 -1.61 10.59
N TYR A 45 3.12 -1.27 11.40
CA TYR A 45 1.94 -2.12 11.57
C TYR A 45 1.19 -2.23 10.24
N ILE A 46 0.95 -1.11 9.57
CA ILE A 46 0.26 -1.07 8.28
C ILE A 46 1.02 -1.91 7.24
N LEU A 47 2.35 -1.79 7.17
CA LEU A 47 3.15 -2.54 6.21
C LEU A 47 3.18 -4.04 6.50
N LYS A 48 3.24 -4.45 7.78
CA LYS A 48 3.14 -5.86 8.17
C LYS A 48 1.79 -6.47 7.80
N ASP A 49 0.70 -5.75 8.09
CA ASP A 49 -0.66 -6.15 7.72
C ASP A 49 -0.84 -6.24 6.19
N THR A 50 -0.34 -5.24 5.48
CA THR A 50 -0.33 -5.20 4.01
C THR A 50 0.41 -6.39 3.41
N PHE A 51 1.61 -6.67 3.93
CA PHE A 51 2.41 -7.80 3.47
C PHE A 51 1.67 -9.11 3.72
N ALA A 52 1.17 -9.34 4.93
CA ALA A 52 0.41 -10.54 5.26
C ALA A 52 -0.83 -10.73 4.38
N PHE A 53 -1.59 -9.67 4.13
CA PHE A 53 -2.74 -9.72 3.24
C PHE A 53 -2.33 -10.07 1.80
N LEU A 54 -1.37 -9.36 1.23
CA LEU A 54 -0.99 -9.55 -0.18
C LEU A 54 -0.26 -10.87 -0.42
N THR A 55 0.44 -11.43 0.56
CA THR A 55 1.02 -12.78 0.41
C THR A 55 -0.04 -13.86 0.35
N THR A 56 -1.23 -13.67 0.93
CA THR A 56 -2.35 -14.61 0.70
C THR A 56 -2.89 -14.57 -0.73
N GLN A 57 -2.78 -13.43 -1.41
CA GLN A 57 -3.31 -13.23 -2.76
C GLN A 57 -2.29 -13.63 -3.84
N TYR A 58 -1.01 -13.33 -3.60
CA TYR A 58 0.05 -13.40 -4.59
C TYR A 58 1.20 -14.34 -4.23
N GLY A 59 1.16 -14.98 -3.06
CA GLY A 59 2.24 -15.78 -2.52
C GLY A 59 3.34 -14.96 -1.84
N ASN A 60 4.33 -15.65 -1.26
CA ASN A 60 5.32 -15.03 -0.35
C ASN A 60 6.40 -14.19 -1.05
N ASN A 61 6.48 -14.20 -2.38
CA ASN A 61 7.53 -13.51 -3.13
C ASN A 61 7.08 -12.11 -3.59
N ILE A 62 6.62 -11.28 -2.65
CA ILE A 62 6.27 -9.89 -2.90
C ILE A 62 7.26 -8.93 -2.27
N LYS A 63 7.49 -7.80 -2.94
CA LYS A 63 8.27 -6.67 -2.44
C LYS A 63 7.38 -5.44 -2.46
N LEU A 64 7.14 -4.84 -1.29
CA LEU A 64 6.39 -3.61 -1.18
C LEU A 64 7.26 -2.43 -1.61
N VAL A 65 6.77 -1.63 -2.55
CA VAL A 65 7.49 -0.47 -3.11
C VAL A 65 6.66 0.79 -2.85
N ASN A 66 7.23 1.74 -2.10
CA ASN A 66 6.56 3.01 -1.81
C ASN A 66 6.66 3.94 -3.03
N VAL A 67 5.52 4.34 -3.61
CA VAL A 67 5.50 5.23 -4.78
C VAL A 67 5.98 6.65 -4.46
N ASP A 68 5.75 7.15 -3.24
CA ASP A 68 6.16 8.49 -2.82
C ASP A 68 7.69 8.62 -2.71
N GLN A 69 8.40 7.50 -2.58
CA GLN A 69 9.87 7.48 -2.59
C GLN A 69 10.45 7.40 -4.01
N LEU A 70 9.67 6.96 -4.99
CA LEU A 70 10.10 6.87 -6.39
C LEU A 70 9.99 8.21 -7.12
N GLU A 71 8.97 9.01 -6.81
CA GLU A 71 8.71 10.32 -7.44
C GLU A 71 9.57 11.46 -6.86
N LYS A 72 10.41 11.19 -5.85
CA LYS A 72 11.34 12.17 -5.24
C LYS A 72 12.74 12.19 -5.89
N LYS A 73 12.91 11.55 -7.05
CA LYS A 73 14.14 11.56 -7.85
C LYS A 73 13.98 12.46 -9.07
#